data_AF-A0A0F5HSR9-F1
#
_entry.id   AF-A0A0F5HSR9-F1
#
_cell.length_a   1.000
_cell.length_b   1.000
_cell.length_c   1.000
_cell.angle_alpha   90.00
_cell.angle_beta   90.00
_cell.angle_gamma   90.00
#
_symmetry.space_group_name_H-M   'P 1'
#
loop_
_entity.id
_entity.type
_entity.pdbx_description
1 polymer ?
#
loop_
_entity_poly.entity_id
_entity_poly.type
_entity_poly.pdbx_seq_one_letter_code
_entity_poly.pdbx_strand_id
1 'polypeptide(L)' 'MNKKKPAGPAGRHFHYEDYQSSDETAQGLAITHEQASDTYTEGTIDGRIDELDAASEDFPKQ' A
#
# COMPACT_ATOMS: atom_id res chain seq x y z
N MET A 1 -14.21 1.82 34.53
CA MET A 1 -14.43 1.92 33.06
C MET A 1 -13.33 1.15 32.36
N ASN A 2 -13.61 -0.05 31.84
CA ASN A 2 -12.60 -0.82 31.11
C ASN A 2 -12.46 -0.23 29.71
N LYS A 3 -11.37 0.51 29.46
CA LYS A 3 -10.99 0.88 28.09
C LYS A 3 -10.59 -0.40 27.37
N LYS A 4 -11.45 -0.89 26.47
CA LYS A 4 -11.05 -1.94 25.50
C LYS A 4 -9.88 -1.37 24.69
N LYS A 5 -8.75 -2.08 24.67
CA LYS A 5 -7.60 -1.71 23.85
C LYS A 5 -8.03 -1.68 22.38
N PRO A 6 -7.59 -0.70 21.57
CA PRO A 6 -7.82 -0.75 20.13
C PRO A 6 -7.20 -2.03 19.59
N ALA A 7 -7.94 -2.74 18.75
CA ALA A 7 -7.73 -4.16 18.52
C ALA A 7 -6.49 -4.53 17.69
N GLY A 8 -5.46 -3.69 17.51
CA GLY A 8 -4.28 -4.02 16.66
C GLY A 8 -4.64 -4.43 15.22
N PRO A 9 -3.69 -4.57 14.28
CA PRO A 9 -4.02 -4.83 12.88
C PRO A 9 -4.49 -6.27 12.60
N ALA A 10 -4.14 -7.23 13.46
CA ALA A 10 -4.45 -8.64 13.26
C ALA A 10 -5.97 -8.90 13.27
N GLY A 11 -6.48 -9.52 12.21
CA GLY A 11 -7.89 -9.91 12.09
C GLY A 11 -8.84 -8.79 11.66
N ARG A 12 -8.32 -7.59 11.33
CA ARG A 12 -9.14 -6.55 10.68
C ARG A 12 -9.35 -6.88 9.20
N HIS A 13 -10.51 -6.51 8.69
CA HIS A 13 -10.86 -6.61 7.28
C HIS A 13 -11.12 -5.22 6.73
N PHE A 14 -10.98 -5.09 5.42
CA PHE A 14 -11.36 -3.88 4.70
C PHE A 14 -12.86 -3.59 4.84
N HIS A 15 -13.19 -2.36 5.17
CA HIS A 15 -14.54 -1.79 5.09
C HIS A 15 -14.47 -0.45 4.37
N TYR A 16 -15.41 -0.18 3.47
CA TYR A 16 -15.40 1.04 2.65
C TYR A 16 -15.54 2.31 3.51
N GLU A 17 -16.26 2.23 4.62
CA GLU A 17 -16.48 3.38 5.51
C GLU A 17 -15.18 3.81 6.23
N ASP A 18 -14.16 2.94 6.29
CA ASP A 18 -12.94 3.18 7.06
C ASP A 18 -12.06 4.31 6.49
N TYR A 19 -12.28 4.76 5.26
CA TYR A 19 -11.64 5.98 4.74
C TYR A 19 -11.89 7.21 5.61
N GLN A 20 -13.06 7.25 6.27
CA GLN A 20 -13.47 8.35 7.15
C GLN A 20 -13.24 8.03 8.64
N SER A 21 -12.65 6.87 8.95
CA SER A 21 -12.40 6.45 10.32
C SER A 21 -11.38 7.37 11.00
N SER A 22 -11.58 7.60 12.31
CA SER A 22 -10.58 8.25 13.17
C SER A 22 -9.52 7.28 13.70
N ASP A 23 -9.67 5.98 13.45
CA ASP A 23 -8.64 4.97 13.70
C ASP A 23 -7.69 4.91 12.49
N GLU A 24 -6.47 5.41 12.67
CA GLU A 24 -5.42 5.46 11.64
C GLU A 24 -5.11 4.09 11.03
N THR A 25 -5.21 3.00 11.82
CA THR A 25 -4.95 1.64 11.31
C THR A 25 -6.07 1.18 10.38
N ALA A 26 -7.33 1.52 10.70
CA ALA A 26 -8.46 1.21 9.84
C ALA A 26 -8.41 2.03 8.54
N GLN A 27 -8.15 3.34 8.67
CA GLN A 27 -8.00 4.23 7.52
C GLN A 27 -6.85 3.82 6.59
N GLY A 28 -5.69 3.47 7.16
CA GLY A 28 -4.56 2.98 6.38
C GLY A 28 -4.85 1.65 5.65
N LEU A 29 -5.61 0.75 6.28
CA LEU A 29 -6.04 -0.50 5.64
C LEU A 29 -6.97 -0.22 4.45
N ALA A 30 -7.88 0.75 4.56
CA ALA A 30 -8.74 1.16 3.45
C ALA A 30 -7.93 1.72 2.28
N ILE A 31 -7.06 2.70 2.55
CA ILE A 31 -6.20 3.35 1.54
C ILE A 31 -5.36 2.32 0.78
N THR A 32 -4.72 1.40 1.50
CA THR A 32 -3.85 0.39 0.86
C THR A 32 -4.64 -0.67 0.09
N HIS A 33 -5.88 -0.95 0.47
CA HIS A 33 -6.77 -1.83 -0.29
C HIS A 33 -7.14 -1.24 -1.67
N GLU A 34 -7.44 0.06 -1.72
CA GLU A 34 -7.67 0.78 -2.98
C GLU A 34 -6.41 0.83 -3.82
N GLN A 35 -5.27 1.23 -3.27
CA GLN A 35 -4.00 1.26 -4.02
C GLN A 35 -3.66 -0.10 -4.66
N ALA A 36 -3.88 -1.20 -3.93
CA ALA A 36 -3.67 -2.54 -4.47
C ALA A 36 -4.68 -2.91 -5.57
N SER A 37 -5.94 -2.51 -5.42
CA SER A 37 -7.01 -2.76 -6.40
C SER A 37 -6.82 -1.92 -7.67
N ASP A 38 -6.44 -0.66 -7.52
CA ASP A 38 -6.10 0.25 -8.61
C ASP A 38 -4.90 -0.29 -9.38
N THR A 39 -3.83 -0.69 -8.69
CA THR A 39 -2.67 -1.32 -9.32
C THR A 39 -3.05 -2.60 -10.08
N TYR A 40 -3.95 -3.42 -9.53
CA TYR A 40 -4.42 -4.63 -10.20
C TYR A 40 -5.24 -4.33 -11.46
N THR A 41 -6.00 -3.22 -11.45
CA THR A 41 -6.95 -2.88 -12.53
C THR A 41 -6.31 -2.01 -13.61
N GLU A 42 -5.59 -0.96 -13.22
CA GLU A 42 -4.93 0.02 -14.09
C GLU A 42 -3.49 -0.39 -14.46
N GLY A 43 -2.86 -1.26 -13.65
CA GLY A 43 -1.45 -1.58 -13.76
C GLY A 43 -0.56 -0.56 -13.05
N THR A 44 0.75 -0.61 -13.31
CA THR A 44 1.72 0.35 -12.78
C THR A 44 2.24 1.27 -13.90
N ILE A 45 2.48 2.54 -13.58
CA ILE A 45 3.28 3.42 -14.44
C ILE A 45 4.75 3.17 -14.11
N ASP A 46 5.32 2.14 -14.70
CA ASP A 46 6.75 1.89 -14.59
C ASP A 46 7.48 2.87 -15.51
N GLY A 47 8.06 3.91 -14.90
CA GLY A 47 8.85 4.91 -15.62
C GLY A 47 10.06 4.25 -16.25
N ARG A 48 10.01 3.93 -17.55
CA ARG A 48 11.18 3.48 -18.30
C ARG A 48 12.10 4.66 -18.51
N ILE A 49 13.19 4.71 -17.73
CA ILE A 49 14.28 5.67 -17.93
C ILE A 49 15.36 4.93 -18.72
N ASP A 50 15.38 5.16 -20.03
CA ASP A 50 16.31 4.49 -20.96
C ASP A 50 17.80 4.64 -20.53
N GLU A 51 18.14 5.72 -19.83
CA GLU A 51 19.49 6.00 -19.32
C GLU A 51 19.88 5.13 -18.10
N LEU A 52 18.89 4.70 -17.29
CA LEU A 52 19.13 3.84 -16.11
C LEU A 52 19.33 2.38 -16.52
N ASP A 53 18.60 1.91 -17.54
CA ASP A 53 18.76 0.56 -18.08
C ASP A 53 20.17 0.39 -18.68
N ALA A 54 20.66 1.39 -19.41
CA ALA A 54 22.02 1.41 -19.94
C ALA A 54 23.10 1.45 -18.84
N ALA A 55 22.88 2.19 -17.76
CA ALA A 55 23.78 2.22 -16.62
C ALA A 55 23.82 0.86 -15.86
N SER A 56 22.68 0.14 -15.82
CA SER A 56 22.54 -1.14 -15.14
C SER A 56 23.30 -2.29 -15.82
N GLU A 57 23.50 -2.21 -17.13
CA GLU A 57 24.29 -3.20 -17.88
C GLU A 57 25.80 -3.09 -17.61
N ASP A 58 26.28 -1.91 -17.21
CA ASP A 58 27.72 -1.62 -17.01
C ASP A 58 28.18 -1.90 -15.56
N PHE A 59 27.26 -2.16 -14.63
CA PHE A 59 27.60 -2.59 -13.27
C PHE A 59 27.70 -4.12 -13.19
N PRO A 60 28.90 -4.71 -12.98
CA PRO A 60 29.03 -6.15 -12.82
C PRO A 60 28.28 -6.58 -11.55
N LYS A 61 27.37 -7.55 -11.69
CA LYS A 61 26.70 -8.18 -10.55
C LYS A 61 27.76 -8.81 -9.65
N GLN A 62 27.89 -8.29 -8.43
CA GLN A 62 28.75 -8.84 -7.38
C GLN A 62 28.15 -10.09 -6.76
#